data_AF-A0A2U2DHA4-F1
#
_entry.id   AF-A0A2U2DHA4-F1
#
_cell.length_a   1.000
_cell.length_b   1.000
_cell.length_c   1.000
_cell.angle_alpha   90.00
_cell.angle_beta   90.00
_cell.angle_gamma   90.00
#
_symmetry.space_group_name_H-M   'P 1'
#
loop_
_entity.id
_entity.type
_entity.pdbx_description
1 polymer ?
#
loop_
_entity_poly.entity_id
_entity_poly.type
_entity_poly.pdbx_seq_one_letter_code
_entity_poly.pdbx_strand_id
1 'polypeptide(L)'
;MQLKTIAATGFAVTSLFVVPMQAAEIDAKGAAELRSSLTHYLPEKLANSDFITVQPASRRYEIVVDFSKLIEADAPPDTTIEGLKPMSMFAEPADGGLWTIESGGRLDVKVRAKVADVFNDFRYSIGNYSYAGLFDPAITYFRNGEFKAKDLKLNVTKGGEQVDATFGDMVYVVDTAEGAGGTADIKVNGSLNAFYEKVVTAGAPPVELHADSLVFDAGIKGMLMTELRDLVVFVLDHVKKDELAADEQARLKDLIRKALPLMSSLDETITLNNLRVTTPQGDFSMKSLDYGLQMTGLTNATRFGVSVKAREPSVSSAAVPAAFLSLLPKETEFSFSMPDMNLGGFLNAALDQADLSRGEALSEEQSAELAKMIFPDGKVTVNFDRVAARSDAYDVEMTGQMKTYPDDSKRVSMQATILARDYDKTIAYFQEAAKAEPQFNQFSFGLMMIKGFAKADPDGRQRWDIAVAEDGSVEVNGQKIKGAD
;
A
#
# COMPACT_ATOMS: atom_id res chain seq x y z
N MET A 1 -17.30 -7.50 -8.70
CA MET A 1 -16.23 -8.52 -8.60
C MET A 1 -15.39 -8.62 -9.89
N GLN A 2 -15.12 -7.51 -10.59
CA GLN A 2 -14.39 -7.51 -11.89
C GLN A 2 -13.44 -6.32 -12.04
N LEU A 3 -12.85 -5.86 -10.94
CA LEU A 3 -11.71 -4.92 -10.93
C LEU A 3 -10.42 -5.60 -10.44
N LYS A 4 -10.47 -6.91 -10.16
CA LYS A 4 -9.34 -7.70 -9.65
C LYS A 4 -8.28 -8.02 -10.71
N THR A 5 -8.54 -7.75 -11.99
CA THR A 5 -7.71 -8.28 -13.09
C THR A 5 -6.70 -7.29 -13.68
N ILE A 6 -6.78 -5.99 -13.36
CA ILE A 6 -5.91 -4.99 -14.03
C ILE A 6 -4.66 -4.63 -13.19
N ALA A 7 -4.70 -4.78 -11.87
CA ALA A 7 -3.52 -4.61 -11.01
C ALA A 7 -2.54 -5.81 -11.09
N ALA A 8 -2.95 -6.93 -11.68
CA ALA A 8 -2.16 -8.16 -11.75
C ALA A 8 -1.10 -8.15 -12.87
N THR A 9 -1.22 -7.29 -13.88
CA THR A 9 -0.38 -7.38 -15.09
C THR A 9 1.06 -6.93 -14.87
N GLY A 10 1.32 -6.06 -13.88
CA GLY A 10 2.69 -5.65 -13.52
C GLY A 10 3.46 -6.74 -12.76
N PHE A 11 2.77 -7.56 -11.97
CA PHE A 11 3.36 -8.66 -11.20
C PHE A 11 3.41 -9.98 -11.99
N ALA A 12 2.51 -10.18 -12.96
CA ALA A 12 2.42 -11.45 -13.70
C ALA A 12 3.53 -11.66 -14.74
N VAL A 13 4.21 -10.61 -15.22
CA VAL A 13 5.28 -10.78 -16.21
C VAL A 13 6.61 -11.18 -15.57
N THR A 14 6.84 -10.85 -14.29
CA THR A 14 8.09 -11.21 -13.60
C THR A 14 8.14 -12.65 -13.10
N SER A 15 6.98 -13.30 -12.89
CA SER A 15 6.88 -14.66 -12.36
C SER A 15 7.02 -15.79 -13.38
N LEU A 16 7.20 -15.49 -14.68
CA LEU A 16 7.14 -16.49 -15.76
C LEU A 16 8.47 -17.18 -16.09
N PHE A 17 9.59 -16.79 -15.48
CA PHE A 17 10.90 -17.39 -15.74
C PHE A 17 11.25 -18.42 -14.66
N VAL A 18 10.70 -19.64 -14.77
CA VAL A 18 10.82 -20.69 -13.74
C VAL A 18 11.92 -21.72 -14.06
N VAL A 19 12.76 -21.51 -15.08
CA VAL A 19 13.80 -22.49 -15.45
C VAL A 19 15.19 -21.85 -15.47
N PRO A 20 16.21 -22.48 -14.84
CA PRO A 20 17.60 -22.08 -15.02
C PRO A 20 18.00 -22.35 -16.47
N MET A 21 17.94 -21.31 -17.29
CA MET A 21 18.39 -21.38 -18.66
C MET A 21 19.90 -21.10 -18.66
N GLN A 22 20.70 -22.17 -18.69
CA GLN A 22 22.14 -22.05 -18.97
C GLN A 22 22.32 -21.28 -20.28
N ALA A 23 23.44 -20.55 -20.42
CA ALA A 23 23.80 -19.76 -21.59
C ALA A 23 23.48 -20.51 -22.90
N ALA A 24 22.27 -20.30 -23.41
CA ALA A 24 21.76 -21.01 -24.56
C ALA A 24 22.29 -20.27 -25.79
N GLU A 25 22.80 -21.01 -26.77
CA GLU A 25 23.05 -20.44 -28.09
C GLU A 25 21.74 -19.81 -28.58
N ILE A 26 21.82 -18.58 -29.11
CA ILE A 26 20.64 -17.85 -29.59
C ILE A 26 20.18 -18.47 -30.90
N ASP A 27 19.35 -19.50 -30.78
CA ASP A 27 18.88 -20.32 -31.88
C ASP A 27 17.38 -20.67 -31.75
N ALA A 28 16.86 -21.45 -32.69
CA ALA A 28 15.48 -21.88 -32.70
C ALA A 28 15.13 -22.85 -31.54
N LYS A 29 16.12 -23.61 -31.05
CA LYS A 29 15.92 -24.59 -29.98
C LYS A 29 15.74 -23.87 -28.64
N GLY A 30 16.64 -22.95 -28.30
CA GLY A 30 16.54 -22.14 -27.09
C GLY A 30 15.30 -21.25 -27.11
N ALA A 31 14.89 -20.72 -28.27
CA ALA A 31 13.62 -20.00 -28.40
C ALA A 31 12.41 -20.89 -28.04
N ALA A 32 12.40 -22.16 -28.49
CA ALA A 32 11.36 -23.11 -28.15
C ALA A 32 11.35 -23.49 -26.65
N GLU A 33 12.53 -23.68 -26.05
CA GLU A 33 12.69 -23.95 -24.62
C GLU A 33 12.20 -22.77 -23.77
N LEU A 34 12.58 -21.53 -24.13
CA LEU A 34 12.13 -20.31 -23.45
C LEU A 34 10.62 -20.13 -23.59
N ARG A 35 10.06 -20.31 -24.79
CA ARG A 35 8.59 -20.27 -24.99
C ARG A 35 7.91 -21.30 -24.09
N SER A 36 8.40 -22.53 -24.05
CA SER A 36 7.84 -23.60 -23.23
C SER A 36 7.83 -23.23 -21.75
N SER A 37 8.90 -22.60 -21.25
CA SER A 37 8.96 -22.09 -19.87
C SER A 37 7.88 -21.03 -19.62
N LEU A 38 7.79 -20.03 -20.50
CA LEU A 38 6.85 -18.92 -20.35
C LEU A 38 5.38 -19.34 -20.46
N THR A 39 5.08 -20.38 -21.25
CA THR A 39 3.71 -20.86 -21.45
C THR A 39 3.30 -21.97 -20.49
N HIS A 40 4.20 -22.48 -19.64
CA HIS A 40 4.00 -23.70 -18.86
C HIS A 40 2.74 -23.66 -17.99
N TYR A 41 2.49 -22.52 -17.33
CA TYR A 41 1.37 -22.35 -16.40
C TYR A 41 0.11 -21.73 -17.03
N LEU A 42 0.11 -21.50 -18.35
CA LEU A 42 -1.05 -20.92 -19.02
C LEU A 42 -2.16 -21.95 -19.22
N PRO A 43 -3.44 -21.53 -19.30
CA PRO A 43 -4.52 -22.37 -19.81
C PRO A 43 -4.14 -22.99 -21.16
N GLU A 44 -4.49 -24.25 -21.41
CA GLU A 44 -4.08 -24.97 -22.63
C GLU A 44 -4.43 -24.21 -23.91
N LYS A 45 -5.61 -23.56 -23.93
CA LYS A 45 -6.05 -22.71 -25.04
C LYS A 45 -5.06 -21.58 -25.35
N LEU A 46 -4.46 -20.95 -24.33
CA LEU A 46 -3.49 -19.88 -24.50
C LEU A 46 -2.09 -20.44 -24.76
N ALA A 47 -1.67 -21.50 -24.05
CA ALA A 47 -0.36 -22.14 -24.22
C ALA A 47 -0.16 -22.70 -25.64
N ASN A 48 -1.24 -23.23 -26.23
CA ASN A 48 -1.25 -23.73 -27.60
C ASN A 48 -1.52 -22.66 -28.66
N SER A 49 -1.69 -21.39 -28.26
CA SER A 49 -1.90 -20.27 -29.17
C SER A 49 -0.62 -19.46 -29.41
N ASP A 50 -0.71 -18.46 -30.29
CA ASP A 50 0.34 -17.46 -30.50
C ASP A 50 0.30 -16.33 -29.45
N PHE A 51 -0.35 -16.54 -28.30
CA PHE A 51 -0.37 -15.58 -27.18
C PHE A 51 1.04 -15.20 -26.72
N ILE A 52 1.96 -16.16 -26.66
CA ILE A 52 3.39 -15.91 -26.46
C ILE A 52 4.15 -16.57 -27.61
N THR A 53 4.98 -15.78 -28.29
CA THR A 53 5.95 -16.26 -29.28
C THR A 53 7.35 -15.85 -28.87
N VAL A 54 8.34 -16.67 -29.21
CA VAL A 54 9.75 -16.42 -28.92
C VAL A 54 10.54 -16.73 -30.17
N GLN A 55 11.41 -15.80 -30.58
CA GLN A 55 12.25 -15.95 -31.76
C GLN A 55 13.68 -15.46 -31.49
N PRO A 56 14.70 -16.12 -32.08
CA PRO A 56 16.08 -15.64 -31.99
C PRO A 56 16.22 -14.31 -32.76
N ALA A 57 16.87 -13.33 -32.13
CA ALA A 57 17.08 -11.99 -32.64
C ALA A 57 18.55 -11.57 -32.45
N SER A 58 19.42 -12.08 -33.32
CA SER A 58 20.87 -11.82 -33.29
C SER A 58 21.53 -12.32 -32.00
N ARG A 59 21.73 -11.48 -30.98
CA ARG A 59 22.38 -11.84 -29.69
C ARG A 59 21.40 -12.09 -28.53
N ARG A 60 20.10 -12.06 -28.79
CA ARG A 60 19.04 -12.11 -27.77
C ARG A 60 17.80 -12.83 -28.32
N TYR A 61 16.86 -13.19 -27.47
CA TYR A 61 15.52 -13.61 -27.89
C TYR A 61 14.58 -12.43 -27.90
N GLU A 62 13.71 -12.36 -28.90
CA GLU A 62 12.53 -11.50 -28.89
C GLU A 62 11.34 -12.34 -28.40
N ILE A 63 10.68 -11.87 -27.36
CA ILE A 63 9.46 -12.44 -26.80
C ILE A 63 8.33 -11.48 -27.14
N VAL A 64 7.32 -11.96 -27.85
CA VAL A 64 6.14 -11.18 -28.21
C VAL A 64 4.91 -11.75 -27.49
N VAL A 65 4.18 -10.87 -26.80
CA VAL A 65 2.98 -11.20 -26.03
C VAL A 65 1.77 -10.51 -26.65
N ASP A 66 0.75 -11.26 -27.05
CA ASP A 66 -0.48 -10.76 -27.66
C ASP A 66 -1.66 -10.80 -26.67
N PHE A 67 -1.78 -9.77 -25.83
CA PHE A 67 -2.85 -9.66 -24.84
C PHE A 67 -4.26 -9.63 -25.43
N SER A 68 -4.44 -9.38 -26.73
CA SER A 68 -5.77 -9.46 -27.35
C SER A 68 -6.36 -10.87 -27.22
N LYS A 69 -5.53 -11.92 -27.31
CA LYS A 69 -5.95 -13.32 -27.16
C LYS A 69 -6.49 -13.65 -25.77
N LEU A 70 -5.99 -12.98 -24.74
CA LEU A 70 -6.48 -13.14 -23.38
C LEU A 70 -7.88 -12.53 -23.24
N ILE A 71 -8.09 -11.33 -23.78
CA ILE A 71 -9.36 -10.60 -23.62
C ILE A 71 -10.45 -11.21 -24.50
N GLU A 72 -10.14 -11.58 -25.75
CA GLU A 72 -11.07 -12.25 -26.67
C GLU A 72 -11.65 -13.56 -26.10
N ALA A 73 -10.95 -14.21 -25.17
CA ALA A 73 -11.42 -15.46 -24.57
C ALA A 73 -12.66 -15.26 -23.68
N ASP A 74 -12.79 -14.12 -23.00
CA ASP A 74 -13.76 -13.89 -21.91
C ASP A 74 -14.55 -12.57 -22.03
N ALA A 75 -14.40 -11.83 -23.13
CA ALA A 75 -15.08 -10.54 -23.31
C ALA A 75 -16.62 -10.68 -23.37
N PRO A 76 -17.38 -9.77 -22.73
CA PRO A 76 -18.83 -9.72 -22.88
C PRO A 76 -19.27 -9.56 -24.34
N PRO A 77 -20.49 -10.01 -24.71
CA PRO A 77 -21.10 -9.67 -25.99
C PRO A 77 -21.10 -8.15 -26.20
N ASP A 78 -20.92 -7.69 -27.44
CA ASP A 78 -20.85 -6.27 -27.81
C ASP A 78 -19.65 -5.49 -27.22
N THR A 79 -18.52 -6.16 -27.00
CA THR A 79 -17.25 -5.52 -26.64
C THR A 79 -16.40 -5.22 -27.87
N THR A 80 -15.99 -3.97 -28.04
CA THR A 80 -15.02 -3.54 -29.06
C THR A 80 -13.72 -3.11 -28.40
N ILE A 81 -12.59 -3.61 -28.90
CA ILE A 81 -11.25 -3.27 -28.43
C ILE A 81 -10.45 -2.72 -29.62
N GLU A 82 -9.88 -1.52 -29.46
CA GLU A 82 -9.04 -0.88 -30.46
C GLU A 82 -7.65 -0.58 -29.89
N GLY A 83 -6.62 -0.67 -30.74
CA GLY A 83 -5.26 -0.20 -30.44
C GLY A 83 -4.40 -1.11 -29.57
N LEU A 84 -4.96 -2.21 -29.03
CA LEU A 84 -4.19 -3.25 -28.35
C LEU A 84 -3.36 -4.06 -29.37
N LYS A 85 -2.05 -3.79 -29.40
CA LYS A 85 -1.08 -4.47 -30.26
C LYS A 85 -0.25 -5.45 -29.44
N PRO A 86 0.32 -6.50 -30.06
CA PRO A 86 1.31 -7.34 -29.41
C PRO A 86 2.47 -6.51 -28.86
N MET A 87 2.92 -6.84 -27.66
CA MET A 87 4.03 -6.19 -26.97
C MET A 87 5.29 -7.03 -27.12
N SER A 88 6.42 -6.40 -27.43
CA SER A 88 7.70 -7.07 -27.61
C SER A 88 8.66 -6.74 -26.46
N MET A 89 9.40 -7.75 -26.01
CA MET A 89 10.51 -7.61 -25.08
C MET A 89 11.70 -8.43 -25.57
N PHE A 90 12.89 -8.05 -25.15
CA PHE A 90 14.12 -8.73 -25.49
C PHE A 90 14.75 -9.33 -24.23
N ALA A 91 15.16 -10.59 -24.34
CA ALA A 91 15.87 -11.32 -23.28
C ALA A 91 17.25 -11.77 -23.80
N GLU A 92 18.31 -11.28 -23.18
CA GLU A 92 19.69 -11.58 -23.55
C GLU A 92 20.40 -12.32 -22.40
N PRO A 93 21.02 -13.48 -22.65
CA PRO A 93 21.85 -14.13 -21.64
C PRO A 93 22.99 -13.22 -21.17
N ALA A 94 23.23 -13.19 -19.87
CA ALA A 94 24.32 -12.48 -19.23
C ALA A 94 25.17 -13.43 -18.37
N ASP A 95 26.29 -12.93 -17.84
CA ASP A 95 27.20 -13.70 -17.01
C ASP A 95 26.50 -14.28 -15.77
N GLY A 96 26.97 -15.44 -15.30
CA GLY A 96 26.45 -16.07 -14.08
C GLY A 96 25.05 -16.69 -14.22
N GLY A 97 24.54 -16.87 -15.45
CA GLY A 97 23.19 -17.41 -15.68
C GLY A 97 22.08 -16.36 -15.54
N LEU A 98 22.45 -15.08 -15.50
CA LEU A 98 21.54 -13.95 -15.45
C LEU A 98 21.02 -13.59 -16.85
N TRP A 99 19.99 -12.75 -16.91
CA TRP A 99 19.36 -12.33 -18.15
C TRP A 99 19.13 -10.83 -18.16
N THR A 100 19.65 -10.13 -19.15
CA THR A 100 19.28 -8.74 -19.40
C THR A 100 17.92 -8.73 -20.09
N ILE A 101 16.92 -8.11 -19.47
CA ILE A 101 15.59 -7.94 -20.04
C ILE A 101 15.38 -6.48 -20.39
N GLU A 102 14.94 -6.21 -21.61
CA GLU A 102 14.65 -4.86 -22.11
C GLU A 102 13.31 -4.85 -22.84
N SER A 103 12.53 -3.80 -22.66
CA SER A 103 11.39 -3.51 -23.52
C SER A 103 11.13 -2.01 -23.55
N GLY A 104 10.38 -1.60 -24.54
CA GLY A 104 9.84 -0.26 -24.61
C GLY A 104 8.80 -0.17 -25.70
N GLY A 105 8.01 0.89 -25.63
CA GLY A 105 6.98 1.10 -26.62
C GLY A 105 5.99 2.15 -26.18
N ARG A 106 4.79 2.04 -26.74
CA ARG A 106 3.65 2.89 -26.45
C ARG A 106 2.41 2.04 -26.43
N LEU A 107 1.40 2.48 -25.69
CA LEU A 107 0.12 1.80 -25.58
C LEU A 107 -0.99 2.83 -25.75
N ASP A 108 -2.03 2.51 -26.50
CA ASP A 108 -3.25 3.31 -26.58
C ASP A 108 -4.40 2.35 -26.86
N VAL A 109 -5.05 1.91 -25.79
CA VAL A 109 -6.13 0.93 -25.84
C VAL A 109 -7.44 1.63 -25.57
N LYS A 110 -8.42 1.40 -26.42
CA LYS A 110 -9.80 1.80 -26.20
C LYS A 110 -10.67 0.57 -26.11
N VAL A 111 -11.51 0.52 -25.09
CA VAL A 111 -12.49 -0.54 -24.88
C VAL A 111 -13.86 0.12 -24.79
N ARG A 112 -14.80 -0.38 -25.60
CA ARG A 112 -16.22 -0.07 -25.48
C ARG A 112 -16.95 -1.35 -25.16
N ALA A 113 -17.70 -1.39 -24.08
CA ALA A 113 -18.46 -2.57 -23.68
C ALA A 113 -19.88 -2.18 -23.23
N LYS A 114 -20.85 -3.00 -23.61
CA LYS A 114 -22.24 -2.88 -23.14
C LYS A 114 -22.42 -3.66 -21.84
N VAL A 115 -22.78 -2.97 -20.76
CA VAL A 115 -23.05 -3.58 -19.45
C VAL A 115 -24.42 -3.09 -18.96
N ALA A 116 -25.35 -4.01 -18.70
CA ALA A 116 -26.71 -3.70 -18.24
C ALA A 116 -27.41 -2.62 -19.10
N ASP A 117 -27.35 -2.77 -20.42
CA ASP A 117 -27.90 -1.86 -21.44
C ASP A 117 -27.28 -0.45 -21.54
N VAL A 118 -26.19 -0.19 -20.80
CA VAL A 118 -25.44 1.06 -20.89
C VAL A 118 -24.06 0.79 -21.51
N PHE A 119 -23.67 1.61 -22.49
CA PHE A 119 -22.31 1.59 -23.01
C PHE A 119 -21.36 2.27 -22.04
N ASN A 120 -20.23 1.62 -21.81
CA ASN A 120 -19.11 2.13 -21.03
C ASN A 120 -17.91 2.26 -21.95
N ASP A 121 -17.24 3.40 -21.88
CA ASP A 121 -16.01 3.67 -22.61
C ASP A 121 -14.84 3.70 -21.63
N PHE A 122 -13.77 3.01 -21.99
CA PHE A 122 -12.50 2.98 -21.27
C PHE A 122 -11.40 3.27 -22.27
N ARG A 123 -10.49 4.18 -21.94
CA ARG A 123 -9.26 4.39 -22.68
C ARG A 123 -8.09 4.45 -21.72
N TYR A 124 -7.06 3.68 -22.02
CA TYR A 124 -5.78 3.73 -21.31
C TYR A 124 -4.65 3.90 -22.33
N SER A 125 -3.82 4.91 -22.12
CA SER A 125 -2.67 5.16 -22.98
C SER A 125 -1.41 5.47 -22.20
N ILE A 126 -0.28 5.03 -22.75
CA ILE A 126 1.07 5.38 -22.33
C ILE A 126 1.80 5.88 -23.58
N GLY A 127 2.17 7.17 -23.59
CA GLY A 127 2.86 7.77 -24.74
C GLY A 127 4.21 7.12 -25.03
N ASN A 128 4.95 6.82 -23.95
CA ASN A 128 6.18 6.04 -24.02
C ASN A 128 6.42 5.27 -22.72
N TYR A 129 6.80 4.01 -22.79
CA TYR A 129 7.38 3.27 -21.68
C TYR A 129 8.69 2.63 -22.07
N SER A 130 9.54 2.37 -21.09
CA SER A 130 10.73 1.56 -21.21
C SER A 130 11.00 0.85 -19.89
N TYR A 131 11.47 -0.37 -19.95
CA TYR A 131 12.06 -1.03 -18.80
C TYR A 131 13.34 -1.75 -19.21
N ALA A 132 14.30 -1.78 -18.30
CA ALA A 132 15.55 -2.52 -18.46
C ALA A 132 15.98 -3.06 -17.10
N GLY A 133 16.47 -4.29 -17.04
CA GLY A 133 16.93 -4.86 -15.78
C GLY A 133 17.65 -6.19 -15.94
N LEU A 134 18.36 -6.58 -14.89
CA LEU A 134 19.07 -7.84 -14.78
C LEU A 134 18.22 -8.84 -14.01
N PHE A 135 17.62 -9.77 -14.72
CA PHE A 135 16.80 -10.85 -14.17
C PHE A 135 17.66 -12.03 -13.74
N ASP A 136 17.37 -12.57 -12.56
CA ASP A 136 18.01 -13.77 -12.02
C ASP A 136 17.00 -14.92 -11.91
N PRO A 137 17.10 -15.95 -12.77
CA PRO A 137 16.26 -17.13 -12.71
C PRO A 137 16.34 -17.91 -11.38
N ALA A 138 17.44 -17.82 -10.64
CA ALA A 138 17.61 -18.53 -9.37
C ALA A 138 16.64 -18.03 -8.28
N ILE A 139 16.35 -16.72 -8.28
CA ILE A 139 15.39 -16.07 -7.36
C ILE A 139 14.09 -15.65 -8.06
N THR A 140 13.95 -15.94 -9.36
CA THR A 140 12.82 -15.54 -10.22
C THR A 140 12.47 -14.05 -10.09
N TYR A 141 13.49 -13.20 -10.01
CA TYR A 141 13.32 -11.76 -9.78
C TYR A 141 14.50 -10.93 -10.30
N PHE A 142 14.32 -9.61 -10.35
CA PHE A 142 15.36 -8.69 -10.79
C PHE A 142 16.40 -8.42 -9.71
N ARG A 143 17.68 -8.56 -10.06
CA ARG A 143 18.83 -8.07 -9.27
C ARG A 143 18.90 -6.55 -9.30
N ASN A 144 18.57 -5.97 -10.44
CA ASN A 144 18.28 -4.55 -10.58
C ASN A 144 17.31 -4.33 -11.74
N GLY A 145 16.61 -3.20 -11.73
CA GLY A 145 15.76 -2.82 -12.83
C GLY A 145 15.36 -1.36 -12.74
N GLU A 146 15.19 -0.73 -13.90
CA GLU A 146 14.66 0.62 -14.04
C GLU A 146 13.44 0.57 -14.97
N PHE A 147 12.35 1.18 -14.52
CA PHE A 147 11.08 1.21 -15.21
C PHE A 147 10.64 2.65 -15.36
N LYS A 148 10.32 3.05 -16.59
CA LYS A 148 9.94 4.41 -16.94
C LYS A 148 8.68 4.42 -17.79
N ALA A 149 7.80 5.38 -17.53
CA ALA A 149 6.65 5.67 -18.37
C ALA A 149 6.42 7.18 -18.47
N LYS A 150 5.81 7.62 -19.58
CA LYS A 150 5.48 9.02 -19.86
C LYS A 150 4.11 9.12 -20.50
N ASP A 151 3.44 10.24 -20.24
CA ASP A 151 2.12 10.58 -20.75
C ASP A 151 1.10 9.46 -20.48
N LEU A 152 1.01 9.02 -19.22
CA LEU A 152 0.00 8.04 -18.82
C LEU A 152 -1.34 8.76 -18.75
N LYS A 153 -2.36 8.18 -19.39
CA LYS A 153 -3.72 8.72 -19.41
C LYS A 153 -4.73 7.60 -19.25
N LEU A 154 -5.72 7.86 -18.43
CA LEU A 154 -6.88 7.02 -18.20
C LEU A 154 -8.12 7.88 -18.41
N ASN A 155 -9.04 7.43 -19.24
CA ASN A 155 -10.39 7.97 -19.37
C ASN A 155 -11.38 6.85 -19.16
N VAL A 156 -12.36 7.07 -18.28
CA VAL A 156 -13.45 6.13 -18.02
C VAL A 156 -14.76 6.90 -18.09
N THR A 157 -15.71 6.42 -18.89
CA THR A 157 -17.06 6.98 -18.98
C THR A 157 -18.09 5.88 -18.72
N LYS A 158 -18.99 6.12 -17.77
CA LYS A 158 -20.05 5.18 -17.38
C LYS A 158 -21.32 5.93 -16.99
N GLY A 159 -22.40 5.76 -17.75
CA GLY A 159 -23.74 6.19 -17.32
C GLY A 159 -23.88 7.66 -16.89
N GLY A 160 -23.11 8.57 -17.47
CA GLY A 160 -23.08 9.99 -17.11
C GLY A 160 -22.00 10.38 -16.08
N GLU A 161 -21.24 9.41 -15.58
CA GLU A 161 -20.00 9.63 -14.84
C GLU A 161 -18.80 9.59 -15.79
N GLN A 162 -17.82 10.45 -15.53
CA GLN A 162 -16.56 10.47 -16.27
C GLN A 162 -15.39 10.69 -15.30
N VAL A 163 -14.32 9.92 -15.48
CA VAL A 163 -13.04 10.10 -14.79
C VAL A 163 -11.95 10.26 -15.83
N ASP A 164 -11.22 11.37 -15.75
CA ASP A 164 -9.99 11.61 -16.51
C ASP A 164 -8.82 11.66 -15.55
N ALA A 165 -7.86 10.75 -15.67
CA ALA A 165 -6.64 10.76 -14.86
C ALA A 165 -5.40 10.76 -15.75
N THR A 166 -4.38 11.52 -15.35
CA THR A 166 -3.10 11.58 -16.06
C THR A 166 -1.91 11.61 -15.12
N PHE A 167 -0.80 11.04 -15.57
CA PHE A 167 0.53 11.23 -14.98
C PHE A 167 1.49 11.66 -16.08
N GLY A 168 2.32 12.67 -15.82
CA GLY A 168 3.30 13.16 -16.77
C GLY A 168 4.42 12.16 -17.00
N ASP A 169 5.04 11.71 -15.92
CA ASP A 169 6.10 10.70 -15.97
C ASP A 169 6.12 9.83 -14.71
N MET A 170 6.66 8.64 -14.87
CA MET A 170 6.88 7.65 -13.83
C MET A 170 8.30 7.12 -13.97
N VAL A 171 9.00 6.98 -12.86
CA VAL A 171 10.23 6.20 -12.75
C VAL A 171 10.17 5.35 -11.48
N TYR A 172 10.56 4.10 -11.57
CA TYR A 172 10.91 3.33 -10.38
C TYR A 172 12.08 2.41 -10.63
N VAL A 173 12.90 2.24 -9.60
CA VAL A 173 14.11 1.42 -9.58
C VAL A 173 13.92 0.33 -8.54
N VAL A 174 14.39 -0.87 -8.87
CA VAL A 174 14.48 -2.00 -7.96
C VAL A 174 15.94 -2.40 -7.85
N ASP A 175 16.42 -2.66 -6.64
CA ASP A 175 17.73 -3.24 -6.37
C ASP A 175 17.57 -4.41 -5.39
N THR A 176 18.05 -5.59 -5.77
CA THR A 176 17.97 -6.81 -4.96
C THR A 176 19.36 -7.34 -4.66
N ALA A 177 19.72 -7.32 -3.37
CA ALA A 177 20.97 -7.86 -2.86
C ALA A 177 20.76 -9.23 -2.18
N GLU A 178 21.84 -9.98 -2.02
CA GLU A 178 21.85 -11.17 -1.18
C GLU A 178 21.75 -10.76 0.30
N GLY A 179 20.79 -11.35 1.01
CA GLY A 179 20.59 -11.19 2.45
C GLY A 179 21.18 -12.36 3.24
N ALA A 180 20.98 -12.34 4.57
CA ALA A 180 21.49 -13.38 5.44
C ALA A 180 20.80 -14.74 5.20
N GLY A 181 21.57 -15.84 5.19
CA GLY A 181 21.00 -17.18 5.08
C GLY A 181 20.38 -17.51 3.72
N GLY A 182 20.79 -16.83 2.64
CA GLY A 182 20.29 -17.09 1.28
C GLY A 182 18.98 -16.36 0.94
N THR A 183 18.53 -15.42 1.80
CA THR A 183 17.38 -14.56 1.52
C THR A 183 17.73 -13.44 0.54
N ALA A 184 16.73 -12.66 0.12
CA ALA A 184 16.93 -11.44 -0.66
C ALA A 184 16.58 -10.18 0.14
N ASP A 185 17.40 -9.13 -0.01
CA ASP A 185 17.11 -7.78 0.47
C ASP A 185 16.75 -6.91 -0.72
N ILE A 186 15.54 -6.36 -0.75
CA ILE A 186 14.98 -5.62 -1.90
C ILE A 186 14.82 -4.16 -1.49
N LYS A 187 15.29 -3.25 -2.35
CA LYS A 187 15.01 -1.83 -2.27
C LYS A 187 14.23 -1.41 -3.50
N VAL A 188 13.23 -0.57 -3.29
CA VAL A 188 12.43 0.02 -4.35
C VAL A 188 12.32 1.51 -4.10
N ASN A 189 12.63 2.33 -5.10
CA ASN A 189 12.42 3.77 -5.02
C ASN A 189 11.83 4.26 -6.34
N GLY A 190 10.92 5.22 -6.26
CA GLY A 190 10.31 5.75 -7.47
C GLY A 190 9.55 7.04 -7.25
N SER A 191 9.12 7.61 -8.37
CA SER A 191 8.23 8.75 -8.39
C SER A 191 7.23 8.68 -9.54
N LEU A 192 6.05 9.25 -9.31
CA LEU A 192 5.07 9.61 -10.32
C LEU A 192 4.93 11.13 -10.27
N ASN A 193 5.04 11.80 -11.42
CA ASN A 193 5.02 13.26 -11.48
C ASN A 193 3.82 13.78 -12.29
N ALA A 194 3.42 15.01 -11.98
CA ALA A 194 2.31 15.71 -12.61
C ALA A 194 1.01 14.87 -12.61
N PHE A 195 0.57 14.45 -11.43
CA PHE A 195 -0.70 13.79 -11.25
C PHE A 195 -1.84 14.78 -11.41
N TYR A 196 -2.82 14.40 -12.23
CA TYR A 196 -4.09 15.10 -12.37
C TYR A 196 -5.21 14.09 -12.45
N GLU A 197 -6.31 14.34 -11.76
CA GLU A 197 -7.55 13.60 -11.89
C GLU A 197 -8.73 14.58 -11.92
N LYS A 198 -9.69 14.33 -12.80
CA LYS A 198 -10.96 15.04 -12.88
C LYS A 198 -12.09 14.03 -12.83
N VAL A 199 -12.96 14.23 -11.85
CA VAL A 199 -14.17 13.42 -11.66
C VAL A 199 -15.39 14.26 -12.01
N VAL A 200 -16.23 13.75 -12.89
CA VAL A 200 -17.52 14.30 -13.28
C VAL A 200 -18.60 13.31 -12.88
N THR A 201 -19.56 13.76 -12.09
CA THR A 201 -20.72 12.96 -11.70
C THR A 201 -21.99 13.64 -12.23
N ALA A 202 -22.95 12.85 -12.70
CA ALA A 202 -24.20 13.38 -13.21
C ALA A 202 -24.91 14.24 -12.14
N GLY A 203 -25.24 15.49 -12.49
CA GLY A 203 -25.92 16.42 -11.59
C GLY A 203 -25.04 17.08 -10.52
N ALA A 204 -23.73 16.81 -10.51
CA ALA A 204 -22.77 17.47 -9.63
C ALA A 204 -21.70 18.22 -10.45
N PRO A 205 -21.18 19.35 -9.96
CA PRO A 205 -20.02 19.98 -10.56
C PRO A 205 -18.77 19.08 -10.50
N PRO A 206 -17.80 19.26 -11.41
CA PRO A 206 -16.58 18.46 -11.42
C PRO A 206 -15.71 18.75 -10.19
N VAL A 207 -14.99 17.73 -9.76
CA VAL A 207 -13.92 17.82 -8.76
C VAL A 207 -12.59 17.52 -9.45
N GLU A 208 -11.58 18.34 -9.18
CA GLU A 208 -10.24 18.16 -9.73
C GLU A 208 -9.22 17.91 -8.62
N LEU A 209 -8.36 16.93 -8.81
CA LEU A 209 -7.27 16.58 -7.92
C LEU A 209 -5.96 16.76 -8.68
N HIS A 210 -4.98 17.39 -8.05
CA HIS A 210 -3.66 17.63 -8.61
C HIS A 210 -2.60 17.30 -7.56
N ALA A 211 -1.48 16.71 -7.98
CA ALA A 211 -0.27 16.63 -7.17
C ALA A 211 0.95 16.73 -8.06
N ASP A 212 1.96 17.48 -7.63
CA ASP A 212 3.20 17.65 -8.42
C ASP A 212 3.97 16.34 -8.51
N SER A 213 4.00 15.58 -7.42
CA SER A 213 4.62 14.26 -7.40
C SER A 213 4.09 13.36 -6.28
N LEU A 214 4.17 12.06 -6.50
CA LEU A 214 4.12 11.01 -5.50
C LEU A 214 5.48 10.32 -5.52
N VAL A 215 6.22 10.39 -4.43
CA VAL A 215 7.52 9.72 -4.24
C VAL A 215 7.31 8.55 -3.30
N PHE A 216 7.87 7.39 -3.61
CA PHE A 216 7.83 6.22 -2.74
C PHE A 216 9.21 5.61 -2.59
N ASP A 217 9.53 5.15 -1.39
CA ASP A 217 10.72 4.39 -1.05
C ASP A 217 10.32 3.23 -0.16
N ALA A 218 10.75 2.02 -0.51
CA ALA A 218 10.46 0.81 0.23
C ALA A 218 11.71 -0.07 0.35
N GLY A 219 11.87 -0.67 1.53
CA GLY A 219 12.91 -1.64 1.84
C GLY A 219 12.32 -2.90 2.44
N ILE A 220 12.59 -4.04 1.82
CA ILE A 220 12.25 -5.38 2.31
C ILE A 220 13.56 -6.09 2.64
N LYS A 221 13.65 -6.69 3.82
CA LYS A 221 14.83 -7.49 4.20
C LYS A 221 14.46 -8.93 4.45
N GLY A 222 15.34 -9.85 4.08
CA GLY A 222 15.19 -11.26 4.44
C GLY A 222 14.07 -11.97 3.69
N MET A 223 13.77 -11.56 2.45
CA MET A 223 12.70 -12.14 1.62
C MET A 223 13.05 -13.57 1.17
N LEU A 224 12.15 -14.52 1.41
CA LEU A 224 12.30 -15.93 1.03
C LEU A 224 11.86 -16.19 -0.41
N MET A 225 12.66 -15.73 -1.38
CA MET A 225 12.31 -15.76 -2.81
C MET A 225 12.08 -17.16 -3.37
N THR A 226 12.90 -18.13 -2.93
CA THR A 226 12.82 -19.52 -3.40
C THR A 226 11.53 -20.19 -2.90
N GLU A 227 11.23 -20.04 -1.62
CA GLU A 227 10.05 -20.60 -0.97
C GLU A 227 8.77 -19.95 -1.52
N LEU A 228 8.81 -18.63 -1.78
CA LEU A 228 7.72 -17.91 -2.44
C LEU A 228 7.48 -18.43 -3.86
N ARG A 229 8.54 -18.65 -4.65
CA ARG A 229 8.42 -19.23 -5.98
C ARG A 229 7.78 -20.61 -5.92
N ASP A 230 8.26 -21.48 -5.03
CA ASP A 230 7.74 -22.84 -4.89
C ASP A 230 6.26 -22.86 -4.48
N LEU A 231 5.84 -21.91 -3.64
CA LEU A 231 4.43 -21.68 -3.30
C LEU A 231 3.60 -21.24 -4.51
N VAL A 232 4.09 -20.26 -5.28
CA VAL A 232 3.41 -19.77 -6.49
C VAL A 232 3.27 -20.89 -7.53
N VAL A 233 4.34 -21.64 -7.77
CA VAL A 233 4.34 -22.80 -8.68
C VAL A 233 3.29 -23.83 -8.25
N PHE A 234 3.24 -24.16 -6.96
CA PHE A 234 2.22 -25.08 -6.46
C PHE A 234 0.79 -24.56 -6.72
N VAL A 235 0.53 -23.29 -6.42
CA VAL A 235 -0.80 -22.69 -6.66
C VAL A 235 -1.15 -22.75 -8.15
N LEU A 236 -0.21 -22.41 -9.04
CA LEU A 236 -0.42 -22.46 -10.49
C LEU A 236 -0.67 -23.89 -11.00
N ASP A 237 0.05 -24.89 -10.49
CA ASP A 237 -0.14 -26.31 -10.84
C ASP A 237 -1.53 -26.83 -10.46
N HIS A 238 -2.17 -26.22 -9.46
CA HIS A 238 -3.43 -26.70 -8.89
C HIS A 238 -4.61 -25.75 -9.11
N VAL A 239 -4.40 -24.58 -9.74
CA VAL A 239 -5.42 -23.52 -9.91
C VAL A 239 -6.67 -23.97 -10.69
N LYS A 240 -6.55 -25.03 -11.50
CA LYS A 240 -7.65 -25.61 -12.28
C LYS A 240 -8.46 -26.66 -11.52
N LYS A 241 -8.06 -27.01 -10.29
CA LYS A 241 -8.78 -27.95 -9.44
C LYS A 241 -9.78 -27.19 -8.58
N ASP A 242 -10.99 -27.71 -8.50
CA ASP A 242 -12.02 -27.16 -7.62
C ASP A 242 -11.67 -27.39 -6.14
N GLU A 243 -11.01 -28.52 -5.83
CA GLU A 243 -10.57 -28.88 -4.48
C GLU A 243 -9.19 -29.57 -4.54
N LEU A 244 -8.40 -29.37 -3.49
CA LEU A 244 -7.11 -30.03 -3.31
C LEU A 244 -7.29 -31.39 -2.62
N ALA A 245 -6.62 -32.42 -3.14
CA ALA A 245 -6.54 -33.71 -2.45
C ALA A 245 -5.82 -33.58 -1.09
N ALA A 246 -6.03 -34.51 -0.17
CA ALA A 246 -5.51 -34.41 1.20
C ALA A 246 -3.97 -34.28 1.27
N ASP A 247 -3.26 -35.00 0.39
CA ASP A 247 -1.80 -34.92 0.25
C ASP A 247 -1.35 -33.58 -0.36
N GLU A 248 -2.12 -33.02 -1.29
CA GLU A 248 -1.88 -31.71 -1.89
C GLU A 248 -2.11 -30.57 -0.89
N GLN A 249 -3.15 -30.67 -0.05
CA GLN A 249 -3.37 -29.75 1.06
C GLN A 249 -2.21 -29.80 2.06
N ALA A 250 -1.75 -30.99 2.42
CA ALA A 250 -0.60 -31.16 3.31
C ALA A 250 0.66 -30.52 2.71
N ARG A 251 0.89 -30.71 1.41
CA ARG A 251 1.99 -30.09 0.67
C ARG A 251 1.87 -28.56 0.62
N LEU A 252 0.69 -28.01 0.36
CA LEU A 252 0.45 -26.57 0.37
C LEU A 252 0.76 -25.97 1.75
N LYS A 253 0.27 -26.61 2.83
CA LYS A 253 0.58 -26.18 4.19
C LYS A 253 2.08 -26.22 4.49
N ASP A 254 2.79 -27.25 4.05
CA ASP A 254 4.26 -27.35 4.20
C ASP A 254 4.99 -26.23 3.44
N LEU A 255 4.57 -25.92 2.21
CA LEU A 255 5.12 -24.80 1.43
C LEU A 255 4.88 -23.46 2.12
N ILE A 256 3.66 -23.21 2.63
CA ILE A 256 3.36 -21.98 3.37
C ILE A 256 4.24 -21.90 4.62
N ARG A 257 4.38 -22.99 5.40
CA ARG A 257 5.23 -23.00 6.60
C ARG A 257 6.70 -22.69 6.28
N LYS A 258 7.24 -23.24 5.19
CA LYS A 258 8.61 -22.95 4.74
C LYS A 258 8.81 -21.49 4.35
N ALA A 259 7.76 -20.86 3.82
CA ALA A 259 7.77 -19.45 3.48
C ALA A 259 7.54 -18.52 4.70
N LEU A 260 7.46 -19.03 5.93
CA LEU A 260 7.29 -18.20 7.13
C LEU A 260 8.60 -18.07 7.94
N PRO A 261 8.98 -16.84 8.37
CA PRO A 261 8.38 -15.56 7.98
C PRO A 261 8.75 -15.18 6.54
N LEU A 262 7.81 -14.62 5.78
CA LEU A 262 8.04 -14.26 4.35
C LEU A 262 9.21 -13.29 4.17
N MET A 263 9.39 -12.40 5.15
CA MET A 263 10.44 -11.41 5.22
C MET A 263 10.75 -11.12 6.70
N SER A 264 11.91 -10.55 6.96
CA SER A 264 12.34 -10.13 8.31
C SER A 264 11.85 -8.74 8.69
N SER A 265 11.79 -7.83 7.71
CA SER A 265 11.27 -6.48 7.88
C SER A 265 10.75 -5.87 6.57
N LEU A 266 9.81 -4.94 6.71
CA LEU A 266 9.32 -4.03 5.69
C LEU A 266 9.41 -2.60 6.23
N ASP A 267 9.92 -1.68 5.44
CA ASP A 267 9.89 -0.24 5.68
C ASP A 267 9.40 0.42 4.39
N GLU A 268 8.40 1.27 4.46
CA GLU A 268 7.82 1.95 3.31
C GLU A 268 7.50 3.39 3.68
N THR A 269 7.85 4.31 2.79
CA THR A 269 7.49 5.72 2.87
C THR A 269 6.90 6.18 1.55
N ILE A 270 5.81 6.95 1.64
CA ILE A 270 5.15 7.58 0.49
C ILE A 270 4.98 9.06 0.80
N THR A 271 5.44 9.94 -0.08
CA THR A 271 5.25 11.38 0.02
C THR A 271 4.48 11.89 -1.19
N LEU A 272 3.30 12.46 -0.96
CA LEU A 272 2.58 13.26 -1.95
C LEU A 272 2.99 14.73 -1.80
N ASN A 273 3.50 15.35 -2.86
CA ASN A 273 3.92 16.74 -2.87
C ASN A 273 2.88 17.63 -3.57
N ASN A 274 2.61 18.77 -2.97
CA ASN A 274 1.75 19.83 -3.49
C ASN A 274 0.36 19.33 -3.92
N LEU A 275 -0.29 18.58 -3.03
CA LEU A 275 -1.66 18.12 -3.24
C LEU A 275 -2.62 19.32 -3.31
N ARG A 276 -3.52 19.32 -4.29
CA ARG A 276 -4.62 20.27 -4.40
C ARG A 276 -5.89 19.53 -4.80
N VAL A 277 -6.98 19.86 -4.13
CA VAL A 277 -8.35 19.43 -4.48
C VAL A 277 -9.15 20.70 -4.76
N THR A 278 -9.60 20.85 -5.99
CA THR A 278 -10.39 21.99 -6.45
C THR A 278 -11.84 21.59 -6.61
N THR A 279 -12.71 22.35 -5.94
CA THR A 279 -14.17 22.19 -5.98
C THR A 279 -14.81 23.56 -6.23
N PRO A 280 -16.06 23.63 -6.71
CA PRO A 280 -16.76 24.91 -6.83
C PRO A 280 -16.94 25.67 -5.51
N GLN A 281 -16.93 24.96 -4.37
CA GLN A 281 -17.12 25.54 -3.04
C GLN A 281 -15.81 26.09 -2.45
N GLY A 282 -14.67 25.76 -3.05
CA GLY A 282 -13.36 26.18 -2.60
C GLY A 282 -12.27 25.17 -2.92
N ASP A 283 -11.04 25.60 -2.68
CA ASP A 283 -9.84 24.78 -2.87
C ASP A 283 -9.34 24.29 -1.51
N PHE A 284 -8.95 23.02 -1.46
CA PHE A 284 -8.08 22.48 -0.42
C PHE A 284 -6.70 22.25 -1.03
N SER A 285 -5.64 22.57 -0.31
CA SER A 285 -4.28 22.27 -0.73
C SER A 285 -3.41 21.89 0.44
N MET A 286 -2.31 21.19 0.18
CA MET A 286 -1.33 20.77 1.18
C MET A 286 0.03 20.62 0.51
N LYS A 287 1.09 21.11 1.15
CA LYS A 287 2.44 21.08 0.59
C LYS A 287 3.03 19.68 0.57
N SER A 288 2.84 18.91 1.63
CA SER A 288 3.20 17.49 1.62
C SER A 288 2.31 16.65 2.52
N LEU A 289 2.05 15.41 2.09
CA LEU A 289 1.49 14.34 2.90
C LEU A 289 2.45 13.17 2.86
N ASP A 290 3.07 12.88 4.01
CA ASP A 290 3.96 11.75 4.20
C ASP A 290 3.18 10.62 4.88
N TYR A 291 3.28 9.41 4.34
CA TYR A 291 2.82 8.15 4.94
C TYR A 291 4.05 7.27 5.18
N GLY A 292 4.07 6.57 6.29
CA GLY A 292 5.09 5.58 6.62
C GLY A 292 4.48 4.31 7.19
N LEU A 293 5.02 3.17 6.80
CA LEU A 293 4.68 1.84 7.27
C LEU A 293 5.96 1.10 7.67
N GLN A 294 5.95 0.47 8.83
CA GLN A 294 7.08 -0.32 9.30
C GLN A 294 6.60 -1.64 9.90
N MET A 295 7.24 -2.74 9.52
CA MET A 295 7.06 -4.05 10.12
C MET A 295 8.42 -4.67 10.41
N THR A 296 8.63 -5.17 11.62
CA THR A 296 9.88 -5.84 12.00
C THR A 296 9.58 -7.05 12.87
N GLY A 297 10.47 -8.05 12.82
CA GLY A 297 10.38 -9.21 13.70
C GLY A 297 9.13 -10.06 13.47
N LEU A 298 8.77 -10.30 12.19
CA LEU A 298 7.56 -10.98 11.66
C LEU A 298 7.37 -12.46 12.10
N THR A 299 7.68 -12.76 13.35
CA THR A 299 7.58 -14.06 14.01
C THR A 299 6.71 -13.89 15.25
N ASN A 300 7.25 -14.14 16.44
CA ASN A 300 6.48 -14.18 17.69
C ASN A 300 6.45 -12.84 18.44
N ALA A 301 7.18 -11.84 17.95
CA ALA A 301 7.30 -10.51 18.55
C ALA A 301 7.31 -9.43 17.46
N THR A 302 6.28 -9.47 16.61
CA THR A 302 6.15 -8.52 15.49
C THR A 302 5.85 -7.13 16.03
N ARG A 303 6.60 -6.14 15.54
CA ARG A 303 6.26 -4.72 15.70
C ARG A 303 5.71 -4.18 14.38
N PHE A 304 4.52 -3.60 14.44
CA PHE A 304 3.86 -2.88 13.36
C PHE A 304 3.82 -1.39 13.69
N GLY A 305 4.19 -0.52 12.75
CA GLY A 305 4.20 0.93 12.94
C GLY A 305 3.60 1.65 11.73
N VAL A 306 2.85 2.72 11.99
CA VAL A 306 2.29 3.60 10.97
C VAL A 306 2.59 5.05 11.35
N SER A 307 2.94 5.87 10.38
CA SER A 307 3.07 7.31 10.55
C SER A 307 2.38 8.07 9.43
N VAL A 308 1.75 9.19 9.76
CA VAL A 308 1.17 10.14 8.82
C VAL A 308 1.65 11.53 9.21
N LYS A 309 2.16 12.30 8.27
CA LYS A 309 2.55 13.70 8.48
C LYS A 309 2.00 14.60 7.38
N ALA A 310 1.21 15.58 7.77
CA ALA A 310 0.63 16.58 6.89
C ALA A 310 1.33 17.93 7.10
N ARG A 311 1.71 18.62 6.02
CA ARG A 311 2.38 19.93 6.09
C ARG A 311 1.70 20.98 5.24
N GLU A 312 1.53 22.14 5.86
CA GLU A 312 0.96 23.36 5.30
C GLU A 312 -0.37 23.09 4.56
N PRO A 313 -1.37 22.43 5.19
CA PRO A 313 -2.71 22.40 4.63
C PRO A 313 -3.27 23.83 4.58
N SER A 314 -4.06 24.10 3.56
CA SER A 314 -4.70 25.38 3.32
C SER A 314 -6.07 25.17 2.69
N VAL A 315 -7.03 25.97 3.12
CA VAL A 315 -8.40 26.00 2.59
C VAL A 315 -8.68 27.41 2.08
N SER A 316 -9.13 27.51 0.84
CA SER A 316 -9.61 28.75 0.24
C SER A 316 -11.10 28.60 -0.04
N SER A 317 -11.94 29.11 0.85
CA SER A 317 -13.40 29.14 0.68
C SER A 317 -13.98 30.38 1.34
N ALA A 318 -14.90 31.06 0.66
CA ALA A 318 -15.62 32.20 1.23
C ALA A 318 -16.53 31.81 2.41
N ALA A 319 -16.83 30.51 2.58
CA ALA A 319 -17.66 30.00 3.65
C ALA A 319 -16.90 29.81 4.98
N VAL A 320 -15.57 29.85 4.99
CA VAL A 320 -14.75 29.63 6.20
C VAL A 320 -14.36 30.98 6.80
N PRO A 321 -14.83 31.33 8.01
CA PRO A 321 -14.45 32.59 8.64
C PRO A 321 -12.96 32.62 8.97
N ALA A 322 -12.35 33.80 8.84
CA ALA A 322 -10.89 33.98 8.97
C ALA A 322 -10.32 33.51 10.32
N ALA A 323 -11.12 33.59 11.40
CA ALA A 323 -10.69 33.11 12.70
C ALA A 323 -10.34 31.62 12.63
N PHE A 324 -11.18 30.77 12.04
CA PHE A 324 -10.93 29.33 11.92
C PHE A 324 -9.68 28.99 11.10
N LEU A 325 -9.28 29.83 10.15
CA LEU A 325 -8.06 29.60 9.36
C LEU A 325 -6.78 29.62 10.21
N SER A 326 -6.75 30.39 11.30
CA SER A 326 -5.60 30.42 12.22
C SER A 326 -5.47 29.15 13.08
N LEU A 327 -6.55 28.36 13.17
CA LEU A 327 -6.59 27.07 13.87
C LEU A 327 -6.21 25.90 12.96
N LEU A 328 -6.18 26.12 11.64
CA LEU A 328 -5.73 25.10 10.71
C LEU A 328 -4.25 24.77 11.02
N PRO A 329 -3.91 23.51 11.34
CA PRO A 329 -2.54 23.15 11.64
C PRO A 329 -1.66 23.38 10.42
N LYS A 330 -0.52 24.04 10.58
CA LYS A 330 0.56 24.09 9.60
C LYS A 330 1.35 22.80 9.52
N GLU A 331 1.33 22.00 10.59
CA GLU A 331 1.93 20.68 10.63
C GLU A 331 1.10 19.80 11.55
N THR A 332 0.79 18.59 11.09
CA THR A 332 0.20 17.54 11.92
C THR A 332 0.97 16.26 11.71
N GLU A 333 1.25 15.53 12.79
CA GLU A 333 1.94 14.25 12.76
C GLU A 333 1.21 13.26 13.65
N PHE A 334 0.97 12.07 13.14
CA PHE A 334 0.41 10.95 13.89
C PHE A 334 1.26 9.72 13.62
N SER A 335 1.90 9.19 14.65
CA SER A 335 2.65 7.96 14.59
C SER A 335 2.28 7.06 15.76
N PHE A 336 1.96 5.82 15.45
CA PHE A 336 1.69 4.79 16.44
C PHE A 336 2.34 3.47 16.06
N SER A 337 2.54 2.62 17.07
CA SER A 337 3.05 1.27 16.87
C SER A 337 2.39 0.26 17.80
N MET A 338 2.25 -0.96 17.29
CA MET A 338 1.79 -2.13 18.03
C MET A 338 2.96 -3.11 18.14
N PRO A 339 3.57 -3.27 19.33
CA PRO A 339 4.62 -4.24 19.57
C PRO A 339 4.05 -5.62 19.92
N ASP A 340 4.95 -6.60 20.02
CA ASP A 340 4.71 -7.91 20.63
C ASP A 340 3.56 -8.73 20.04
N MET A 341 3.27 -8.54 18.74
CA MET A 341 2.27 -9.32 18.03
C MET A 341 2.84 -10.69 17.63
N ASN A 342 2.16 -11.76 18.04
CA ASN A 342 2.56 -13.14 17.73
C ASN A 342 1.96 -13.62 16.39
N LEU A 343 2.35 -12.96 15.29
CA LEU A 343 1.89 -13.33 13.95
C LEU A 343 2.39 -14.71 13.51
N GLY A 344 3.62 -15.07 13.87
CA GLY A 344 4.20 -16.39 13.58
C GLY A 344 3.42 -17.53 14.24
N GLY A 345 3.09 -17.40 15.53
CA GLY A 345 2.26 -18.38 16.23
C GLY A 345 0.84 -18.45 15.68
N PHE A 346 0.22 -17.29 15.41
CA PHE A 346 -1.10 -17.21 14.77
C PHE A 346 -1.13 -17.94 13.43
N LEU A 347 -0.20 -17.65 12.53
CA LEU A 347 -0.15 -18.25 11.19
C LEU A 347 0.07 -19.76 11.23
N ASN A 348 0.97 -20.23 12.11
CA ASN A 348 1.20 -21.67 12.26
C ASN A 348 -0.05 -22.39 12.78
N ALA A 349 -0.72 -21.84 13.79
CA ALA A 349 -1.94 -22.43 14.32
C ALA A 349 -3.11 -22.37 13.32
N ALA A 350 -3.21 -21.29 12.54
CA ALA A 350 -4.19 -21.18 11.46
C ALA A 350 -3.95 -22.26 10.40
N LEU A 351 -2.69 -22.51 10.00
CA LEU A 351 -2.35 -23.57 9.06
C LEU A 351 -2.65 -24.97 9.61
N ASP A 352 -2.44 -25.20 10.90
CA ASP A 352 -2.76 -26.48 11.54
C ASP A 352 -4.27 -26.78 11.46
N GLN A 353 -5.10 -25.77 11.72
CA GLN A 353 -6.56 -25.92 11.81
C GLN A 353 -7.28 -25.79 10.45
N ALA A 354 -6.66 -25.16 9.45
CA ALA A 354 -7.30 -24.88 8.18
C ALA A 354 -7.69 -26.15 7.41
N ASP A 355 -8.94 -26.26 6.96
CA ASP A 355 -9.39 -27.28 6.00
C ASP A 355 -9.44 -26.65 4.60
N LEU A 356 -8.38 -26.88 3.80
CA LEU A 356 -8.23 -26.25 2.48
C LEU A 356 -9.07 -26.96 1.39
N SER A 357 -9.86 -27.98 1.74
CA SER A 357 -10.86 -28.57 0.82
C SER A 357 -12.21 -27.85 0.83
N ARG A 358 -12.44 -26.92 1.76
CA ARG A 358 -13.73 -26.24 1.88
C ARG A 358 -13.67 -24.83 1.30
N GLY A 359 -14.84 -24.30 0.92
CA GLY A 359 -14.97 -22.89 0.52
C GLY A 359 -14.54 -21.91 1.63
N GLU A 360 -14.67 -22.32 2.90
CA GLU A 360 -14.12 -21.60 4.06
C GLU A 360 -13.10 -22.49 4.79
N ALA A 361 -11.84 -22.04 4.84
CA ALA A 361 -10.74 -22.80 5.42
C ALA A 361 -10.81 -22.89 6.95
N LEU A 362 -11.41 -21.90 7.61
CA LEU A 362 -11.59 -21.83 9.06
C LEU A 362 -13.02 -21.39 9.34
N SER A 363 -13.67 -21.97 10.34
CA SER A 363 -14.96 -21.46 10.81
C SER A 363 -14.81 -20.10 11.50
N GLU A 364 -15.91 -19.38 11.70
CA GLU A 364 -15.92 -18.13 12.47
C GLU A 364 -15.40 -18.34 13.90
N GLU A 365 -15.79 -19.44 14.55
CA GLU A 365 -15.35 -19.79 15.90
C GLU A 365 -13.84 -20.07 15.94
N GLN A 366 -13.31 -20.85 15.00
CA GLN A 366 -11.87 -21.10 14.88
C GLN A 366 -11.10 -19.80 14.63
N SER A 367 -11.63 -18.95 13.76
CA SER A 367 -11.01 -17.65 13.43
C SER A 367 -10.98 -16.72 14.65
N ALA A 368 -12.06 -16.69 15.44
CA ALA A 368 -12.12 -15.90 16.67
C ALA A 368 -11.12 -16.40 17.73
N GLU A 369 -10.98 -17.72 17.89
CA GLU A 369 -9.99 -18.30 18.81
C GLU A 369 -8.55 -18.06 18.35
N LEU A 370 -8.27 -18.20 17.05
CA LEU A 370 -6.95 -17.91 16.49
C LEU A 370 -6.57 -16.44 16.61
N ALA A 371 -7.52 -15.51 16.44
CA ALA A 371 -7.27 -14.08 16.58
C ALA A 371 -6.72 -13.71 17.97
N LYS A 372 -7.13 -14.44 19.03
CA LYS A 372 -6.58 -14.27 20.39
C LYS A 372 -5.10 -14.60 20.48
N MET A 373 -4.58 -15.49 19.61
CA MET A 373 -3.16 -15.85 19.59
C MET A 373 -2.24 -14.73 19.13
N ILE A 374 -2.76 -13.75 18.37
CA ILE A 374 -1.99 -12.57 17.95
C ILE A 374 -1.51 -11.79 19.18
N PHE A 375 -2.33 -11.77 20.24
CA PHE A 375 -2.06 -11.07 21.49
C PHE A 375 -2.03 -12.07 22.65
N PRO A 376 -0.92 -12.82 22.83
CA PRO A 376 -0.86 -13.96 23.74
C PRO A 376 -1.14 -13.60 25.21
N ASP A 377 -0.88 -12.35 25.60
CA ASP A 377 -1.21 -11.82 26.93
C ASP A 377 -2.68 -11.37 27.08
N GLY A 378 -3.52 -11.59 26.06
CA GLY A 378 -4.91 -11.13 26.01
C GLY A 378 -5.08 -9.61 25.94
N LYS A 379 -3.99 -8.87 25.69
CA LYS A 379 -3.95 -7.41 25.68
C LYS A 379 -3.34 -6.89 24.38
N VAL A 380 -3.93 -5.83 23.84
CA VAL A 380 -3.38 -5.08 22.72
C VAL A 380 -2.65 -3.87 23.28
N THR A 381 -1.36 -3.74 22.98
CA THR A 381 -0.58 -2.55 23.32
C THR A 381 -0.46 -1.65 22.10
N VAL A 382 -0.81 -0.38 22.25
CA VAL A 382 -0.64 0.66 21.23
C VAL A 382 0.23 1.75 21.82
N ASN A 383 1.40 1.98 21.25
CA ASN A 383 2.23 3.13 21.56
C ASN A 383 1.84 4.27 20.63
N PHE A 384 1.58 5.44 21.21
CA PHE A 384 1.52 6.71 20.48
C PHE A 384 2.94 7.26 20.44
N ASP A 385 3.70 6.87 19.42
CA ASP A 385 5.11 7.22 19.27
C ASP A 385 5.28 8.75 19.14
N ARG A 386 4.37 9.40 18.40
CA ARG A 386 4.27 10.86 18.33
C ARG A 386 2.91 11.29 17.78
N VAL A 387 2.18 12.12 18.51
CA VAL A 387 1.00 12.82 17.99
C VAL A 387 1.21 14.30 18.19
N ALA A 388 1.26 15.09 17.12
CA ALA A 388 1.54 16.52 17.22
C ALA A 388 0.68 17.32 16.25
N ALA A 389 0.31 18.53 16.67
CA ALA A 389 -0.36 19.49 15.82
C ALA A 389 0.16 20.90 16.15
N ARG A 390 0.53 21.66 15.12
CA ARG A 390 1.04 23.02 15.26
C ARG A 390 0.33 23.95 14.30
N SER A 391 -0.17 25.08 14.80
CA SER A 391 -0.75 26.19 14.04
C SER A 391 -0.12 27.51 14.51
N ASP A 392 -0.66 28.65 14.04
CA ASP A 392 -0.28 29.95 14.61
C ASP A 392 -0.87 30.19 16.01
N ALA A 393 -1.94 29.47 16.36
CA ALA A 393 -2.66 29.60 17.61
C ALA A 393 -2.23 28.58 18.68
N TYR A 394 -1.70 27.41 18.30
CA TYR A 394 -1.33 26.35 19.25
C TYR A 394 -0.12 25.53 18.77
N ASP A 395 0.58 24.92 19.72
CA ASP A 395 1.60 23.90 19.47
C ASP A 395 1.47 22.83 20.55
N VAL A 396 0.98 21.66 20.16
CA VAL A 396 0.72 20.53 21.07
C VAL A 396 1.39 19.27 20.57
N GLU A 397 1.95 18.49 21.49
CA GLU A 397 2.46 17.15 21.22
C GLU A 397 2.06 16.18 22.34
N MET A 398 1.86 14.92 21.98
CA MET A 398 1.50 13.83 22.86
C MET A 398 2.34 12.60 22.52
N THR A 399 2.78 11.91 23.56
CA THR A 399 3.34 10.56 23.50
C THR A 399 2.64 9.70 24.53
N GLY A 400 2.59 8.39 24.34
CA GLY A 400 1.98 7.53 25.34
C GLY A 400 1.89 6.06 24.94
N GLN A 401 1.28 5.29 25.83
CA GLN A 401 0.96 3.89 25.64
C GLN A 401 -0.45 3.64 26.14
N MET A 402 -1.23 2.91 25.35
CA MET A 402 -2.55 2.41 25.71
C MET A 402 -2.54 0.89 25.66
N LYS A 403 -3.22 0.27 26.62
CA LYS A 403 -3.50 -1.16 26.65
C LYS A 403 -5.00 -1.38 26.66
N THR A 404 -5.49 -2.20 25.74
CA THR A 404 -6.88 -2.61 25.66
C THR A 404 -6.99 -4.13 25.75
N TYR A 405 -8.15 -4.62 26.17
CA TYR A 405 -8.43 -6.05 26.31
C TYR A 405 -9.60 -6.41 25.39
N PRO A 406 -9.37 -7.16 24.29
CA PRO A 406 -10.43 -7.48 23.33
C PRO A 406 -11.66 -8.17 23.96
N ASP A 407 -11.44 -8.99 24.99
CA ASP A 407 -12.50 -9.71 25.71
C ASP A 407 -13.22 -8.85 26.77
N ASP A 408 -12.70 -7.65 27.09
CA ASP A 408 -13.30 -6.71 28.04
C ASP A 408 -13.06 -5.26 27.60
N SER A 409 -13.98 -4.74 26.79
CA SER A 409 -13.89 -3.38 26.23
C SER A 409 -13.94 -2.26 27.28
N LYS A 410 -14.32 -2.56 28.53
CA LYS A 410 -14.30 -1.58 29.62
C LYS A 410 -12.94 -1.51 30.29
N ARG A 411 -12.16 -2.57 30.21
CA ARG A 411 -10.81 -2.63 30.76
C ARG A 411 -9.85 -1.94 29.78
N VAL A 412 -9.41 -0.75 30.15
CA VAL A 412 -8.43 0.02 29.38
C VAL A 412 -7.45 0.66 30.37
N SER A 413 -6.16 0.66 30.03
CA SER A 413 -5.20 1.51 30.72
C SER A 413 -4.44 2.38 29.73
N MET A 414 -4.05 3.57 30.18
CA MET A 414 -3.31 4.53 29.36
C MET A 414 -2.31 5.27 30.23
N GLN A 415 -1.11 5.49 29.67
CA GLN A 415 -0.16 6.47 30.17
C GLN A 415 0.18 7.39 29.01
N ALA A 416 -0.06 8.69 29.15
CA ALA A 416 0.23 9.65 28.10
C ALA A 416 0.83 10.92 28.71
N THR A 417 1.76 11.54 28.00
CA THR A 417 2.26 12.87 28.31
C THR A 417 1.86 13.80 27.19
N ILE A 418 1.10 14.84 27.54
CA ILE A 418 0.75 15.95 26.65
C ILE A 418 1.64 17.13 27.01
N LEU A 419 2.27 17.74 26.01
CA LEU A 419 3.03 18.97 26.12
C LEU A 419 2.41 20.03 25.21
N ALA A 420 2.26 21.24 25.73
CA ALA A 420 1.82 22.39 24.94
C ALA A 420 2.81 23.55 25.09
N ARG A 421 3.27 24.10 23.95
CA ARG A 421 4.08 25.32 23.91
C ARG A 421 3.15 26.51 23.76
N ASP A 422 3.55 27.65 24.32
CA ASP A 422 2.82 28.92 24.22
C ASP A 422 1.32 28.82 24.57
N TYR A 423 0.95 27.99 25.54
CA TYR A 423 -0.47 27.71 25.86
C TYR A 423 -1.28 28.97 26.21
N ASP A 424 -0.64 29.96 26.84
CA ASP A 424 -1.27 31.26 27.12
C ASP A 424 -1.59 32.06 25.86
N LYS A 425 -0.75 31.94 24.81
CA LYS A 425 -1.04 32.52 23.50
C LYS A 425 -2.27 31.87 22.88
N THR A 426 -2.46 30.56 23.06
CA THR A 426 -3.66 29.84 22.61
C THR A 426 -4.91 30.37 23.32
N ILE A 427 -4.87 30.53 24.64
CA ILE A 427 -6.00 31.10 25.41
C ILE A 427 -6.31 32.53 24.92
N ALA A 428 -5.29 33.37 24.80
CA ALA A 428 -5.45 34.76 24.35
C ALA A 428 -6.04 34.85 22.93
N TYR A 429 -5.62 33.94 22.04
CA TYR A 429 -6.19 33.83 20.69
C TYR A 429 -7.71 33.57 20.75
N PHE A 430 -8.17 32.59 21.54
CA PHE A 430 -9.61 32.31 21.64
C PHE A 430 -10.39 33.45 22.30
N GLN A 431 -9.81 34.15 23.29
CA GLN A 431 -10.42 35.32 23.92
C GLN A 431 -10.62 36.47 22.92
N GLU A 432 -9.62 36.73 22.09
CA GLU A 432 -9.69 37.78 21.06
C GLU A 432 -10.67 37.40 19.96
N ALA A 433 -10.55 36.18 19.44
CA ALA A 433 -11.39 35.67 18.37
C ALA A 433 -12.87 35.58 18.80
N ALA A 434 -13.15 35.43 20.09
CA ALA A 434 -14.52 35.42 20.63
C ALA A 434 -15.29 36.73 20.46
N LYS A 435 -14.60 37.85 20.18
CA LYS A 435 -15.25 39.12 19.82
C LYS A 435 -15.99 39.05 18.49
N ALA A 436 -15.48 38.23 17.56
CA ALA A 436 -16.10 37.98 16.27
C ALA A 436 -16.92 36.69 16.26
N GLU A 437 -16.47 35.66 17.00
CA GLU A 437 -17.07 34.33 17.04
C GLU A 437 -17.45 33.94 18.48
N PRO A 438 -18.64 34.31 18.98
CA PRO A 438 -19.00 34.18 20.40
C PRO A 438 -18.81 32.77 21.01
N GLN A 439 -18.91 31.72 20.18
CA GLN A 439 -18.64 30.33 20.56
C GLN A 439 -17.22 30.11 21.12
N PHE A 440 -16.24 30.91 20.69
CA PHE A 440 -14.85 30.83 21.16
C PHE A 440 -14.66 31.21 22.64
N ASN A 441 -15.64 31.86 23.26
CA ASN A 441 -15.63 32.07 24.71
C ASN A 441 -15.59 30.74 25.47
N GLN A 442 -16.37 29.74 25.04
CA GLN A 442 -16.42 28.43 25.71
C GLN A 442 -15.07 27.70 25.65
N PHE A 443 -14.38 27.79 24.50
CA PHE A 443 -13.05 27.22 24.31
C PHE A 443 -12.01 27.90 25.22
N SER A 444 -12.00 29.23 25.28
CA SER A 444 -11.12 29.98 26.18
C SER A 444 -11.30 29.59 27.65
N PHE A 445 -12.55 29.54 28.14
CA PHE A 445 -12.84 29.11 29.52
C PHE A 445 -12.38 27.67 29.78
N GLY A 446 -12.64 26.76 28.84
CA GLY A 446 -12.19 25.38 28.93
C GLY A 446 -10.67 25.25 29.01
N LEU A 447 -9.93 25.96 28.16
CA LEU A 447 -8.46 25.96 28.16
C LEU A 447 -7.89 26.51 29.47
N MET A 448 -8.48 27.56 30.05
CA MET A 448 -8.07 28.07 31.37
C MET A 448 -8.27 27.03 32.47
N MET A 449 -9.37 26.28 32.45
CA MET A 449 -9.58 25.17 33.40
C MET A 449 -8.56 24.05 33.21
N ILE A 450 -8.28 23.66 31.96
CA ILE A 450 -7.28 22.63 31.64
C ILE A 450 -5.88 23.05 32.10
N LYS A 451 -5.51 24.33 31.91
CA LYS A 451 -4.26 24.90 32.42
C LYS A 451 -4.10 24.71 33.92
N GLY A 452 -5.19 24.79 34.68
CA GLY A 452 -5.19 24.60 36.14
C GLY A 452 -4.65 23.25 36.61
N PHE A 453 -4.69 22.23 35.73
CA PHE A 453 -4.14 20.90 36.02
C PHE A 453 -2.73 20.69 35.48
N ALA A 454 -2.16 21.65 34.75
CA ALA A 454 -0.85 21.53 34.12
C ALA A 454 0.29 21.69 35.14
N LYS A 455 1.43 21.05 34.84
CA LYS A 455 2.73 21.44 35.39
C LYS A 455 3.43 22.33 34.36
N ALA A 456 4.12 23.37 34.82
CA ALA A 456 4.99 24.16 33.96
C ALA A 456 6.40 23.52 33.95
N ASP A 457 6.88 23.13 32.78
CA ASP A 457 8.26 22.69 32.60
C ASP A 457 9.23 23.89 32.67
N PRO A 458 10.54 23.67 32.92
CA PRO A 458 11.52 24.76 33.04
C PRO A 458 11.64 25.67 31.81
N ASP A 459 11.24 25.17 30.64
CA ASP A 459 11.21 25.92 29.37
C ASP A 459 9.86 26.62 29.11
N GLY A 460 8.96 26.62 30.09
CA GLY A 460 7.65 27.30 30.04
C GLY A 460 6.53 26.48 29.41
N ARG A 461 6.80 25.26 28.91
CA ARG A 461 5.75 24.39 28.36
C ARG A 461 4.79 23.93 29.44
N GLN A 462 3.53 23.78 29.07
CA GLN A 462 2.51 23.17 29.93
C GLN A 462 2.51 21.66 29.70
N ARG A 463 2.55 20.89 30.78
CA ARG A 463 2.65 19.43 30.78
C ARG A 463 1.50 18.80 31.55
N TRP A 464 0.91 17.77 30.95
CA TRP A 464 -0.06 16.88 31.59
C TRP A 464 0.40 15.44 31.42
N ASP A 465 0.79 14.80 32.53
CA ASP A 465 0.98 13.36 32.58
C ASP A 465 -0.36 12.72 32.97
N ILE A 466 -1.01 12.06 32.02
CA ILE A 466 -2.30 11.42 32.18
C ILE A 466 -2.07 9.93 32.43
N ALA A 467 -2.67 9.42 33.50
CA ALA A 467 -2.75 7.99 33.76
C ALA A 467 -4.22 7.57 33.87
N VAL A 468 -4.61 6.56 33.10
CA VAL A 468 -5.90 5.88 33.22
C VAL A 468 -5.59 4.45 33.66
N ALA A 469 -6.12 4.06 34.81
CA ALA A 469 -5.98 2.70 35.33
C ALA A 469 -7.13 1.82 34.82
N GLU A 470 -6.93 0.51 34.91
CA GLU A 470 -7.88 -0.50 34.41
C GLU A 470 -9.23 -0.49 35.14
N ASP A 471 -9.28 0.08 36.34
CA ASP A 471 -10.50 0.29 37.12
C ASP A 471 -11.28 1.56 36.70
N GLY A 472 -10.84 2.24 35.64
CA GLY A 472 -11.45 3.46 35.12
C GLY A 472 -11.07 4.73 35.88
N SER A 473 -10.19 4.64 36.90
CA SER A 473 -9.68 5.82 37.60
C SER A 473 -8.71 6.61 36.73
N VAL A 474 -8.72 7.94 36.91
CA VAL A 474 -7.95 8.87 36.10
C VAL A 474 -7.16 9.79 37.00
N GLU A 475 -5.86 9.89 36.71
CA GLU A 475 -4.94 10.82 37.33
C GLU A 475 -4.34 11.76 36.29
N VAL A 476 -4.16 13.01 36.69
CA VAL A 476 -3.42 14.02 35.91
C VAL A 476 -2.32 14.55 36.81
N ASN A 477 -1.07 14.43 36.37
CA ASN A 477 0.10 14.88 37.10
C ASN A 477 0.24 14.27 38.52
N GLY A 478 -0.33 13.08 38.73
CA GLY A 478 -0.42 12.36 40.01
C GLY A 478 -1.60 12.78 40.90
N GLN A 479 -2.47 13.68 40.43
CA GLN A 479 -3.69 14.08 41.13
C GLN A 479 -4.88 13.28 40.59
N LYS A 480 -5.61 12.62 41.49
CA LYS A 480 -6.81 11.85 41.13
C LYS A 480 -7.96 12.77 40.75
N ILE A 481 -8.39 12.69 39.49
CA ILE A 481 -9.51 13.47 38.92
C ILE A 481 -10.79 12.64 38.87
N LYS A 482 -10.68 11.31 38.74
CA LYS A 482 -11.81 10.36 38.72
C LYS A 482 -11.52 9.13 39.58
N GLY A 483 -12.55 8.67 40.32
CA GLY A 483 -12.59 7.40 41.05
C GLY A 483 -12.58 6.17 40.14
N ALA A 484 -12.44 4.99 40.74
CA ALA A 484 -12.74 3.74 40.05
C ALA A 484 -14.24 3.68 39.70
N ASP A 485 -14.59 3.02 38.59
CA ASP A 485 -15.96 2.84 38.11
C ASP A 485 -16.78 1.80 38.90
#